data_AF-A0A2E3N0X8-F1
#
_entry.id   AF-A0A2E3N0X8-F1
#
_cell.length_a   1.000
_cell.length_b   1.000
_cell.length_c   1.000
_cell.angle_alpha   90.00
_cell.angle_beta   90.00
_cell.angle_gamma   90.00
#
_symmetry.space_group_name_H-M   'P 1'
#
loop_
_entity.id
_entity.type
_entity.pdbx_description
1 polymer ?
#
loop_
_entity_poly.entity_id
_entity_poly.type
_entity_poly.pdbx_seq_one_letter_code
_entity_poly.pdbx_strand_id
1 'polypeptide(L)'
;MKYKNVFLFTFLFLLSSCVIYYNSNDIRNDFKVIKNKAVFNFSNIENDYNNKSNIIEELSDNVIDVNINPINSILSEKTILDKNFIDIKSSKDKVVSLYMRIERITREKEKIKSDDKSWDALKNIKKEMKTEIDKINVMSENYSISSNKIIELLNNSSFNQIDRAEFINTINKNYNSLVESLSVMEKNTNNYNYKLEQAKKNNSINDSIYVSKSNILSEIFGLKDSINVRTDKLSTLKDSLNNQTENLSKIWIGDNTKLNKMYSDFKNIIQLINNDYNRLISQINVN
;
A
#
# COMPACT_ATOMS: atom_id res chain seq x y z
N MET A 1 -1.83 -27.89 90.71
CA MET A 1 -2.18 -27.90 89.27
C MET A 1 -2.42 -26.47 88.80
N LYS A 2 -1.37 -25.63 88.63
CA LYS A 2 -1.56 -24.18 88.35
C LYS A 2 -0.47 -23.52 87.47
N TYR A 3 0.28 -24.26 86.67
CA TYR A 3 1.25 -23.65 85.73
C TYR A 3 1.26 -24.24 84.31
N LYS A 4 0.29 -25.11 83.96
CA LYS A 4 0.24 -25.70 82.60
C LYS A 4 -0.39 -24.81 81.52
N ASN A 5 -1.06 -23.71 81.88
CA ASN A 5 -1.74 -22.83 80.92
C ASN A 5 -0.95 -21.56 80.54
N VAL A 6 0.19 -21.28 81.17
CA VAL A 6 0.99 -20.08 80.85
C VAL A 6 1.92 -20.34 79.66
N PHE A 7 2.35 -21.58 79.44
CA PHE A 7 3.27 -21.94 78.34
C PHE A 7 2.60 -22.03 76.96
N LEU A 8 1.28 -22.30 76.92
CA LEU A 8 0.52 -22.35 75.67
C LEU A 8 0.22 -20.95 75.12
N PHE A 9 0.10 -19.94 75.99
CA PHE A 9 -0.18 -18.56 75.61
C PHE A 9 1.07 -17.83 75.08
N THR A 10 2.26 -18.16 75.58
CA THR A 10 3.53 -17.60 75.06
C THR A 10 3.96 -18.21 73.72
N PHE A 11 3.58 -19.45 73.41
CA PHE A 11 3.88 -20.07 72.10
C PHE A 11 2.98 -19.54 70.97
N LEU A 12 1.75 -19.11 71.30
CA LEU A 12 0.82 -18.45 70.35
C LEU A 12 1.27 -17.04 69.93
N PHE A 13 2.09 -16.36 70.74
CA PHE A 13 2.68 -15.05 70.37
C PHE A 13 3.88 -15.16 69.42
N LEU A 14 4.48 -16.33 69.26
CA LEU A 14 5.59 -16.58 68.32
C LEU A 14 5.12 -16.98 66.91
N LEU A 15 3.81 -17.15 66.70
CA LEU A 15 3.19 -17.14 65.38
C LEU A 15 2.91 -15.71 64.87
N SER A 16 3.64 -14.72 65.42
CA SER A 16 3.67 -13.36 64.92
C SER A 16 4.30 -13.35 63.53
N SER A 17 3.42 -13.48 62.53
CA SER A 17 3.58 -13.13 61.12
C SER A 17 5.04 -13.03 60.67
N CYS A 18 5.58 -14.08 60.04
CA CYS A 18 6.90 -14.03 59.41
C CYS A 18 6.95 -12.85 58.42
N VAL A 19 7.52 -11.73 58.84
CA VAL A 19 7.73 -10.56 58.00
C VAL A 19 8.93 -10.83 57.11
N ILE A 20 8.69 -10.96 55.81
CA ILE A 20 9.74 -11.16 54.81
C ILE A 20 10.19 -9.79 54.30
N TYR A 21 11.49 -9.62 54.13
CA TYR A 21 12.08 -8.42 53.56
C TYR A 21 12.49 -8.67 52.12
N TYR A 22 11.96 -7.87 51.20
CA TYR A 22 12.31 -7.90 49.79
C TYR A 22 13.24 -6.74 49.45
N ASN A 23 14.29 -7.01 48.66
CA ASN A 23 15.17 -5.96 48.15
C ASN A 23 14.43 -5.14 47.09
N SER A 24 14.42 -3.82 47.25
CA SER A 24 13.78 -2.92 46.29
C SER A 24 14.42 -2.96 44.91
N ASN A 25 15.71 -3.29 44.81
CA ASN A 25 16.39 -3.45 43.52
C ASN A 25 15.84 -4.64 42.74
N ASP A 26 15.63 -5.77 43.41
CA ASP A 26 15.09 -6.98 42.78
C ASP A 26 13.66 -6.74 42.30
N ILE A 27 12.84 -6.10 43.14
CA ILE A 27 11.49 -5.64 42.76
C ILE A 27 11.57 -4.76 41.50
N ARG A 28 12.39 -3.70 41.52
CA ARG A 28 12.52 -2.80 40.36
C ARG A 28 12.93 -3.55 39.09
N ASN A 29 13.89 -4.46 39.18
CA ASN A 29 14.37 -5.23 38.05
C ASN A 29 13.29 -6.14 37.47
N ASP A 30 12.54 -6.86 38.31
CA ASP A 30 11.44 -7.72 37.87
C ASP A 30 10.38 -6.93 37.07
N PHE A 31 9.96 -5.78 37.61
CA PHE A 31 8.99 -4.91 36.93
C PHE A 31 9.57 -4.26 35.67
N LYS A 32 10.85 -3.91 35.68
CA LYS A 32 11.55 -3.37 34.51
C LYS A 32 11.58 -4.38 33.36
N VAL A 33 11.78 -5.67 33.64
CA VAL A 33 11.73 -6.74 32.64
C VAL A 33 10.35 -6.82 31.98
N ILE A 34 9.27 -6.78 32.78
CA ILE A 34 7.89 -6.78 32.25
C ILE A 34 7.65 -5.57 31.33
N LYS A 35 8.04 -4.37 31.80
CA LYS A 35 7.92 -3.13 31.02
C LYS A 35 8.72 -3.19 29.73
N ASN A 36 9.97 -3.65 29.78
CA ASN A 36 10.82 -3.77 28.60
C ASN A 36 10.24 -4.74 27.56
N LYS A 37 9.67 -5.87 28.00
CA LYS A 37 9.00 -6.82 27.10
C LYS A 37 7.81 -6.19 26.38
N ALA A 38 6.98 -5.41 27.09
CA ALA A 38 5.87 -4.69 26.48
C ALA A 38 6.32 -3.68 25.43
N VAL A 39 7.38 -2.92 25.73
CA VAL A 39 7.95 -1.92 24.81
C VAL A 39 8.55 -2.58 23.57
N PHE A 40 9.31 -3.66 23.75
CA PHE A 40 9.92 -4.40 22.65
C PHE A 40 8.86 -5.02 21.72
N ASN A 41 7.84 -5.66 22.28
CA ASN A 41 6.75 -6.23 21.48
C ASN A 41 6.03 -5.14 20.68
N PHE A 42 5.80 -3.98 21.28
CA PHE A 42 5.15 -2.86 20.60
C PHE A 42 5.99 -2.30 19.43
N SER A 43 7.33 -2.21 19.55
CA SER A 43 8.12 -1.63 18.45
C SER A 43 8.03 -2.45 17.16
N ASN A 44 7.90 -3.77 17.28
CA ASN A 44 7.71 -4.63 16.10
C ASN A 44 6.36 -4.38 15.43
N ILE A 45 5.31 -4.20 16.24
CA ILE A 45 3.97 -3.85 15.77
C ILE A 45 3.95 -2.46 15.14
N GLU A 46 4.64 -1.49 15.73
CA GLU A 46 4.76 -0.12 15.20
C GLU A 46 5.46 -0.10 13.84
N ASN A 47 6.55 -0.85 13.67
CA ASN A 47 7.23 -0.96 12.39
C ASN A 47 6.34 -1.60 11.31
N ASP A 48 5.65 -2.70 11.62
CA ASP A 48 4.72 -3.32 10.68
C ASP A 48 3.57 -2.37 10.34
N TYR A 49 2.99 -1.71 11.33
CA TYR A 49 1.88 -0.77 11.18
C TYR A 49 2.23 0.38 10.24
N ASN A 50 3.39 1.00 10.45
CA ASN A 50 3.87 2.10 9.61
C ASN A 50 4.08 1.63 8.17
N ASN A 51 4.69 0.46 7.98
CA ASN A 51 4.88 -0.10 6.64
C ASN A 51 3.55 -0.37 5.93
N LYS A 52 2.58 -0.98 6.63
CA LYS A 52 1.25 -1.27 6.06
C LYS A 52 0.47 0.00 5.76
N SER A 53 0.48 0.96 6.67
CA SER A 53 -0.24 2.23 6.49
C SER A 53 0.31 2.99 5.29
N ASN A 54 1.64 3.09 5.15
CA ASN A 54 2.26 3.73 4.00
C ASN A 54 1.87 3.05 2.68
N ILE A 55 1.91 1.70 2.62
CA ILE A 55 1.50 0.96 1.41
C ILE A 55 0.03 1.25 1.04
N ILE A 56 -0.86 1.25 2.03
CA ILE A 56 -2.30 1.45 1.79
C ILE A 56 -2.60 2.90 1.41
N GLU A 57 -1.94 3.87 2.03
CA GLU A 57 -2.07 5.30 1.69
C GLU A 57 -1.57 5.55 0.27
N GLU A 58 -0.37 5.09 -0.06
CA GLU A 58 0.16 5.18 -1.43
C GLU A 58 -0.79 4.53 -2.45
N LEU A 59 -1.31 3.33 -2.17
CA LEU A 59 -2.25 2.67 -3.07
C LEU A 59 -3.55 3.48 -3.21
N SER A 60 -4.10 3.97 -2.10
CA SER A 60 -5.34 4.75 -2.07
C SER A 60 -5.23 6.04 -2.89
N ASP A 61 -4.08 6.70 -2.85
CA ASP A 61 -3.79 7.89 -3.65
C ASP A 61 -3.65 7.58 -5.15
N ASN A 62 -3.40 6.33 -5.51
CA ASN A 62 -3.17 5.90 -6.89
C ASN A 62 -4.38 5.19 -7.54
N VAL A 63 -5.42 4.86 -6.78
CA VAL A 63 -6.68 4.34 -7.34
C VAL A 63 -7.62 5.47 -7.81
N ILE A 64 -8.53 5.13 -8.71
CA ILE A 64 -9.55 6.03 -9.24
C ILE A 64 -10.73 6.12 -8.27
N ASP A 65 -11.21 4.97 -7.78
CA ASP A 65 -12.30 4.90 -6.81
C ASP A 65 -11.98 3.94 -5.66
N VAL A 66 -11.88 4.48 -4.44
CA VAL A 66 -11.59 3.72 -3.22
C VAL A 66 -12.73 2.82 -2.75
N ASN A 67 -13.95 3.00 -3.28
CA ASN A 67 -15.13 2.24 -2.87
C ASN A 67 -15.29 0.91 -3.62
N ILE A 68 -14.44 0.66 -4.62
CA ILE A 68 -14.46 -0.56 -5.43
C ILE A 68 -13.56 -1.64 -4.80
N ASN A 69 -13.94 -2.91 -4.94
CA ASN A 69 -13.07 -4.00 -4.51
C ASN A 69 -11.87 -4.19 -5.45
N PRO A 70 -10.68 -4.52 -4.93
CA PRO A 70 -10.42 -4.92 -3.54
C PRO A 70 -10.01 -3.78 -2.60
N ILE A 71 -9.83 -2.54 -3.08
CA ILE A 71 -9.35 -1.42 -2.26
C ILE A 71 -10.29 -1.07 -1.09
N ASN A 72 -11.61 -1.13 -1.31
CA ASN A 72 -12.58 -0.92 -0.22
C ASN A 72 -12.42 -1.94 0.92
N SER A 73 -12.22 -3.21 0.57
CA SER A 73 -11.96 -4.27 1.54
C SER A 73 -10.64 -4.04 2.30
N ILE A 74 -9.59 -3.59 1.61
CA ILE A 74 -8.30 -3.24 2.23
C ILE A 74 -8.45 -2.08 3.22
N LEU A 75 -9.19 -1.03 2.86
CA LEU A 75 -9.44 0.13 3.73
C LEU A 75 -10.31 -0.21 4.95
N SER A 76 -11.29 -1.09 4.76
CA SER A 76 -12.10 -1.61 5.86
C SER A 76 -11.22 -2.37 6.86
N GLU A 77 -10.32 -3.24 6.38
CA GLU A 77 -9.39 -3.96 7.25
C GLU A 77 -8.36 -3.02 7.90
N LYS A 78 -7.89 -1.98 7.19
CA LYS A 78 -7.03 -0.93 7.77
C LYS A 78 -7.69 -0.27 8.98
N THR A 79 -8.99 -0.02 8.95
CA THR A 79 -9.72 0.58 10.07
C THR A 79 -9.67 -0.32 11.32
N ILE A 80 -9.75 -1.64 11.13
CA ILE A 80 -9.61 -2.62 12.21
C ILE A 80 -8.16 -2.64 12.73
N LEU A 81 -7.19 -2.63 11.81
CA LEU A 81 -5.76 -2.55 12.13
C LEU A 81 -5.43 -1.30 12.98
N ASP A 82 -5.91 -0.13 12.56
CA ASP A 82 -5.72 1.17 13.23
C ASP A 82 -6.23 1.12 14.67
N LYS A 83 -7.43 0.56 14.88
CA LYS A 83 -8.01 0.40 16.21
C LYS A 83 -7.14 -0.49 17.09
N ASN A 84 -6.77 -1.67 16.60
CA ASN A 84 -5.92 -2.60 17.36
C ASN A 84 -4.56 -1.97 17.71
N PHE A 85 -3.94 -1.24 16.78
CA PHE A 85 -2.69 -0.53 17.01
C PHE A 85 -2.80 0.51 18.15
N ILE A 86 -3.84 1.35 18.11
CA ILE A 86 -4.10 2.38 19.15
C ILE A 86 -4.33 1.73 20.51
N ASP A 87 -5.10 0.64 20.57
CA ASP A 87 -5.42 -0.05 21.82
C ASP A 87 -4.17 -0.71 22.45
N ILE A 88 -3.29 -1.30 21.63
CA ILE A 88 -2.00 -1.85 22.08
C ILE A 88 -1.10 -0.73 22.59
N LYS A 89 -0.99 0.39 21.87
CA LYS A 89 -0.20 1.56 22.27
C LYS A 89 -0.63 2.07 23.63
N SER A 90 -1.93 2.26 23.83
CA SER A 90 -2.54 2.70 25.08
C SER A 90 -2.23 1.75 26.26
N SER A 91 -2.38 0.44 26.04
CA SER A 91 -2.08 -0.57 27.06
C SER A 91 -0.59 -0.59 27.43
N LYS A 92 0.31 -0.44 26.44
CA LYS A 92 1.75 -0.30 26.67
C LYS A 92 2.07 0.99 27.44
N ASP A 93 1.46 2.12 27.11
CA ASP A 93 1.63 3.39 27.86
C ASP A 93 1.23 3.23 29.33
N LYS A 94 0.16 2.49 29.61
CA LYS A 94 -0.24 2.16 30.99
C LYS A 94 0.81 1.30 31.70
N VAL A 95 1.37 0.27 31.06
CA VAL A 95 2.46 -0.54 31.63
C VAL A 95 3.66 0.33 32.00
N VAL A 96 4.04 1.29 31.13
CA VAL A 96 5.13 2.24 31.39
C VAL A 96 4.81 3.15 32.58
N SER A 97 3.59 3.70 32.65
CA SER A 97 3.13 4.54 33.77
C SER A 97 3.10 3.76 35.10
N LEU A 98 2.65 2.51 35.08
CA LEU A 98 2.66 1.61 36.23
C LEU A 98 4.08 1.34 36.72
N TYR A 99 5.04 1.11 35.82
CA TYR A 99 6.45 1.02 36.18
C TYR A 99 6.98 2.31 36.84
N MET A 100 6.59 3.49 36.35
CA MET A 100 6.96 4.75 37.02
C MET A 100 6.41 4.86 38.46
N ARG A 101 5.24 4.28 38.74
CA ARG A 101 4.69 4.17 40.10
C ARG A 101 5.53 3.22 40.97
N ILE A 102 5.99 2.09 40.43
CA ILE A 102 6.93 1.19 41.12
C ILE A 102 8.21 1.93 41.50
N GLU A 103 8.80 2.66 40.56
CA GLU A 103 10.02 3.46 40.82
C GLU A 103 9.81 4.44 41.96
N ARG A 104 8.67 5.15 42.02
CA ARG A 104 8.38 6.08 43.13
C ARG A 104 8.26 5.38 44.49
N ILE A 105 7.65 4.19 44.54
CA ILE A 105 7.48 3.44 45.79
C ILE A 105 8.82 2.90 46.32
N THR A 106 9.75 2.57 45.40
CA THR A 106 10.97 1.83 45.70
C THR A 106 12.23 2.69 45.79
N ARG A 107 12.22 3.92 45.23
CA ARG A 107 13.42 4.77 45.04
C ARG A 107 14.28 5.00 46.27
N GLU A 108 13.66 5.24 47.42
CA GLU A 108 14.34 5.61 48.67
C GLU A 108 14.37 4.47 49.70
N LYS A 109 13.89 3.29 49.32
CA LYS A 109 13.83 2.12 50.19
C LYS A 109 14.86 1.09 49.76
N GLU A 110 15.75 0.66 50.64
CA GLU A 110 16.62 -0.49 50.35
C GLU A 110 15.85 -1.82 50.41
N LYS A 111 14.91 -1.92 51.37
CA LYS A 111 14.08 -3.10 51.60
C LYS A 111 12.62 -2.73 51.83
N ILE A 112 11.72 -3.60 51.43
CA ILE A 112 10.28 -3.50 51.67
C ILE A 112 9.82 -4.72 52.45
N LYS A 113 9.07 -4.50 53.54
CA LYS A 113 8.51 -5.56 54.36
C LYS A 113 7.21 -6.08 53.77
N SER A 114 6.96 -7.39 53.88
CA SER A 114 5.75 -8.05 53.36
C SER A 114 4.43 -7.60 54.01
N ASP A 115 4.50 -6.92 55.15
CA ASP A 115 3.37 -6.34 55.89
C ASP A 115 3.24 -4.82 55.76
N ASP A 116 4.15 -4.15 55.01
CA ASP A 116 4.06 -2.71 54.71
C ASP A 116 2.94 -2.47 53.67
N LYS A 117 2.16 -1.40 53.83
CA LYS A 117 1.19 -0.92 52.83
C LYS A 117 1.82 -0.76 51.44
N SER A 118 3.11 -0.45 51.39
CA SER A 118 3.89 -0.38 50.15
C SER A 118 3.94 -1.72 49.41
N TRP A 119 4.01 -2.84 50.13
CA TRP A 119 3.98 -4.18 49.54
C TRP A 119 2.61 -4.48 48.91
N ASP A 120 1.52 -4.10 49.56
CA ASP A 120 0.18 -4.23 48.98
C ASP A 120 0.02 -3.38 47.72
N ALA A 121 0.55 -2.16 47.71
CA ALA A 121 0.56 -1.31 46.51
C ALA A 121 1.35 -1.96 45.35
N LEU A 122 2.52 -2.55 45.63
CA LEU A 122 3.31 -3.26 44.62
C LEU A 122 2.57 -4.48 44.05
N LYS A 123 1.89 -5.27 44.90
CA LYS A 123 1.05 -6.41 44.45
C LYS A 123 -0.09 -5.94 43.55
N ASN A 124 -0.75 -4.84 43.89
CA ASN A 124 -1.83 -4.28 43.07
C ASN A 124 -1.30 -3.79 41.72
N ILE A 125 -0.18 -3.05 41.70
CA ILE A 125 0.45 -2.62 40.45
C ILE A 125 0.87 -3.82 39.60
N LYS A 126 1.38 -4.90 40.20
CA LYS A 126 1.68 -6.16 39.48
C LYS A 126 0.45 -6.75 38.81
N LYS A 127 -0.69 -6.76 39.50
CA LYS A 127 -1.96 -7.23 38.96
C LYS A 127 -2.42 -6.36 37.78
N GLU A 128 -2.36 -5.03 37.95
CA GLU A 128 -2.69 -4.07 36.88
C GLU A 128 -1.78 -4.25 35.66
N MET A 129 -0.46 -4.36 35.85
CA MET A 129 0.48 -4.61 34.75
C MET A 129 0.20 -5.93 34.05
N LYS A 130 -0.09 -7.00 34.79
CA LYS A 130 -0.46 -8.29 34.19
C LYS A 130 -1.72 -8.16 33.33
N THR A 131 -2.76 -7.48 33.83
CA THR A 131 -3.99 -7.24 33.07
C THR A 131 -3.73 -6.47 31.77
N GLU A 132 -2.89 -5.44 31.79
CA GLU A 132 -2.55 -4.70 30.57
C GLU A 132 -1.68 -5.52 29.60
N ILE A 133 -0.78 -6.38 30.10
CA ILE A 133 -0.03 -7.33 29.27
C ILE A 133 -0.96 -8.36 28.61
N ASP A 134 -1.92 -8.91 29.36
CA ASP A 134 -2.88 -9.87 28.82
C ASP A 134 -3.73 -9.22 27.71
N LYS A 135 -4.13 -7.94 27.87
CA LYS A 135 -4.77 -7.15 26.81
C LYS A 135 -3.87 -6.99 25.58
N ILE A 136 -2.60 -6.62 25.78
CA ILE A 136 -1.63 -6.49 24.68
C ILE A 136 -1.55 -7.79 23.89
N ASN A 137 -1.47 -8.95 24.54
CA ASN A 137 -1.36 -10.23 23.85
C ASN A 137 -2.59 -10.50 22.97
N VAL A 138 -3.80 -10.38 23.53
CA VAL A 138 -5.06 -10.57 22.77
C VAL A 138 -5.16 -9.59 21.59
N MET A 139 -4.85 -8.31 21.82
CA MET A 139 -4.90 -7.30 20.76
C MET A 139 -3.81 -7.52 19.71
N SER A 140 -2.65 -8.05 20.08
CA SER A 140 -1.56 -8.37 19.15
C SER A 140 -1.93 -9.54 18.22
N GLU A 141 -2.69 -10.51 18.72
CA GLU A 141 -3.25 -11.59 17.89
C GLU A 141 -4.24 -11.03 16.87
N ASN A 142 -5.19 -10.20 17.31
CA ASN A 142 -6.15 -9.53 16.42
C ASN A 142 -5.46 -8.62 15.39
N TYR A 143 -4.46 -7.85 15.83
CA TYR A 143 -3.63 -7.04 14.95
C TYR A 143 -2.96 -7.91 13.87
N SER A 144 -2.37 -9.04 14.26
CA SER A 144 -1.69 -9.94 13.34
C SER A 144 -2.64 -10.55 12.31
N ILE A 145 -3.86 -10.90 12.74
CA ILE A 145 -4.92 -11.39 11.83
C ILE A 145 -5.25 -10.32 10.79
N SER A 146 -5.51 -9.08 11.21
CA SER A 146 -5.82 -7.98 10.30
C SER A 146 -4.65 -7.62 9.38
N SER A 147 -3.43 -7.56 9.90
CA SER A 147 -2.22 -7.28 9.11
C SER A 147 -2.00 -8.34 8.03
N ASN A 148 -2.17 -9.63 8.37
CA ASN A 148 -2.10 -10.71 7.41
C ASN A 148 -3.24 -10.66 6.38
N LYS A 149 -4.44 -10.28 6.80
CA LYS A 149 -5.58 -10.16 5.89
C LYS A 149 -5.37 -9.07 4.84
N ILE A 150 -4.76 -7.94 5.23
CA ILE A 150 -4.35 -6.89 4.28
C ILE A 150 -3.37 -7.44 3.25
N ILE A 151 -2.35 -8.21 3.67
CA ILE A 151 -1.38 -8.82 2.75
C ILE A 151 -2.08 -9.80 1.80
N GLU A 152 -2.98 -10.62 2.31
CA GLU A 152 -3.76 -11.56 1.50
C GLU A 152 -4.60 -10.83 0.44
N LEU A 153 -5.30 -9.75 0.83
CA LEU A 153 -6.09 -8.94 -0.08
C LEU A 153 -5.24 -8.26 -1.15
N LEU A 154 -4.05 -7.76 -0.79
CA LEU A 154 -3.10 -7.19 -1.74
C LEU A 154 -2.59 -8.25 -2.72
N ASN A 155 -2.14 -9.41 -2.22
CA ASN A 155 -1.61 -10.50 -3.04
C ASN A 155 -2.65 -11.11 -3.99
N ASN A 156 -3.92 -11.12 -3.59
CA ASN A 156 -5.04 -11.60 -4.40
C ASN A 156 -5.62 -10.50 -5.32
N SER A 157 -5.08 -9.29 -5.29
CA SER A 157 -5.49 -8.20 -6.17
C SER A 157 -4.65 -8.14 -7.44
N SER A 158 -5.06 -7.29 -8.39
CA SER A 158 -4.22 -6.92 -9.53
C SER A 158 -3.24 -5.78 -9.22
N PHE A 159 -3.26 -5.23 -7.99
CA PHE A 159 -2.40 -4.12 -7.59
C PHE A 159 -0.95 -4.56 -7.43
N ASN A 160 -0.05 -3.90 -8.15
CA ASN A 160 1.38 -4.17 -8.06
C ASN A 160 2.18 -2.87 -8.25
N GLN A 161 3.34 -2.82 -7.61
CA GLN A 161 4.34 -1.80 -7.89
C GLN A 161 5.29 -2.30 -8.99
N ILE A 162 5.48 -1.49 -10.03
CA ILE A 162 6.45 -1.76 -11.10
C ILE A 162 7.50 -0.66 -11.16
N ASP A 163 8.63 -0.97 -11.78
CA ASP A 163 9.68 0.00 -12.05
C ASP A 163 9.17 1.10 -12.99
N ARG A 164 9.33 2.35 -12.56
CA ARG A 164 8.85 3.52 -13.29
C ARG A 164 9.58 3.70 -14.62
N ALA A 165 10.90 3.47 -14.65
CA ALA A 165 11.69 3.66 -15.85
C ALA A 165 11.31 2.64 -16.93
N GLU A 166 11.11 1.38 -16.56
CA GLU A 166 10.65 0.33 -17.47
C GLU A 166 9.28 0.64 -18.07
N PHE A 167 8.34 1.07 -17.24
CA PHE A 167 6.99 1.44 -17.69
C PHE A 167 7.02 2.60 -18.68
N ILE A 168 7.68 3.70 -18.31
CA ILE A 168 7.77 4.91 -19.15
C ILE A 168 8.52 4.60 -20.46
N ASN A 169 9.57 3.79 -20.43
CA ASN A 169 10.26 3.36 -21.64
C ASN A 169 9.34 2.59 -22.59
N THR A 170 8.46 1.75 -22.06
CA THR A 170 7.48 1.02 -22.86
C THR A 170 6.48 1.98 -23.54
N ILE A 171 5.96 2.96 -22.80
CA ILE A 171 5.07 4.00 -23.36
C ILE A 171 5.77 4.78 -24.47
N ASN A 172 6.99 5.25 -24.21
CA ASN A 172 7.78 6.04 -25.16
C ASN A 172 8.10 5.24 -26.42
N LYS A 173 8.49 3.96 -26.29
CA LYS A 173 8.76 3.07 -27.42
C LYS A 173 7.53 2.86 -28.28
N ASN A 174 6.37 2.60 -27.67
CA ASN A 174 5.12 2.40 -28.39
C ASN A 174 4.67 3.69 -29.10
N TYR A 175 4.79 4.84 -28.44
CA TYR A 175 4.50 6.14 -29.06
C TYR A 175 5.40 6.40 -30.27
N ASN A 176 6.72 6.25 -30.12
CA ASN A 176 7.67 6.50 -31.19
C ASN A 176 7.45 5.54 -32.37
N SER A 177 7.20 4.25 -32.09
CA SER A 177 6.88 3.27 -33.12
C SER A 177 5.61 3.62 -33.90
N LEU A 178 4.59 4.20 -33.24
CA LEU A 178 3.41 4.70 -33.92
C LEU A 178 3.76 5.88 -34.84
N VAL A 179 4.48 6.88 -34.33
CA VAL A 179 4.87 8.08 -35.09
C VAL A 179 5.70 7.71 -36.33
N GLU A 180 6.67 6.81 -36.17
CA GLU A 180 7.45 6.27 -37.29
C GLU A 180 6.54 5.57 -38.31
N SER A 181 5.60 4.75 -37.83
CA SER A 181 4.63 4.08 -38.71
C SER A 181 3.83 5.12 -39.50
N LEU A 182 3.22 6.10 -38.82
CA LEU A 182 2.46 7.18 -39.46
C LEU A 182 3.27 7.96 -40.51
N SER A 183 4.55 8.20 -40.27
CA SER A 183 5.43 8.85 -41.24
C SER A 183 5.65 8.00 -42.50
N VAL A 184 5.91 6.69 -42.33
CA VAL A 184 6.00 5.74 -43.45
C VAL A 184 4.69 5.68 -44.23
N MET A 185 3.57 5.71 -43.52
CA MET A 185 2.23 5.72 -44.10
C MET A 185 2.02 6.95 -45.00
N GLU A 186 2.31 8.15 -44.50
CA GLU A 186 2.20 9.39 -45.27
C GLU A 186 3.05 9.36 -46.54
N LYS A 187 4.30 8.87 -46.43
CA LYS A 187 5.19 8.71 -47.59
C LYS A 187 4.61 7.76 -48.64
N ASN A 188 4.03 6.63 -48.21
CA ASN A 188 3.44 5.64 -49.10
C ASN A 188 2.18 6.18 -49.81
N THR A 189 1.31 6.87 -49.08
CA THR A 189 0.11 7.51 -49.65
C THR A 189 0.49 8.56 -50.70
N ASN A 190 1.47 9.43 -50.39
CA ASN A 190 1.96 10.44 -51.33
C ASN A 190 2.57 9.82 -52.59
N ASN A 191 3.36 8.75 -52.44
CA ASN A 191 3.94 8.03 -53.57
C ASN A 191 2.87 7.33 -54.43
N TYR A 192 1.83 6.77 -53.82
CA TYR A 192 0.71 6.18 -54.54
C TYR A 192 -0.05 7.23 -55.35
N ASN A 193 -0.36 8.37 -54.73
CA ASN A 193 -1.00 9.51 -55.41
C ASN A 193 -0.18 9.95 -56.64
N TYR A 194 1.13 10.12 -56.48
CA TYR A 194 2.01 10.44 -57.61
C TYR A 194 1.93 9.41 -58.74
N LYS A 195 1.98 8.11 -58.41
CA LYS A 195 1.87 7.04 -59.41
C LYS A 195 0.51 7.03 -60.12
N LEU A 196 -0.57 7.26 -59.39
CA LEU A 196 -1.93 7.32 -59.96
C LEU A 196 -2.05 8.47 -60.96
N GLU A 197 -1.58 9.65 -60.59
CA GLU A 197 -1.56 10.84 -61.45
C GLU A 197 -0.74 10.62 -62.73
N GLN A 198 0.44 10.01 -62.60
CA GLN A 198 1.28 9.70 -63.76
C GLN A 198 0.65 8.64 -64.67
N ALA A 199 0.02 7.60 -64.10
CA ALA A 199 -0.69 6.59 -64.87
C ALA A 199 -1.86 7.18 -65.65
N LYS A 200 -2.59 8.14 -65.06
CA LYS A 200 -3.66 8.86 -65.74
C LYS A 200 -3.13 9.74 -66.88
N LYS A 201 -2.09 10.54 -66.62
CA LYS A 201 -1.45 11.39 -67.65
C LYS A 201 -0.91 10.59 -68.84
N ASN A 202 -0.37 9.39 -68.57
CA ASN A 202 0.18 8.50 -69.59
C ASN A 202 -0.88 7.61 -70.25
N ASN A 203 -2.18 7.81 -69.98
CA ASN A 203 -3.29 6.97 -70.46
C ASN A 203 -3.10 5.47 -70.18
N SER A 204 -2.35 5.12 -69.13
CA SER A 204 -2.10 3.73 -68.71
C SER A 204 -3.29 3.12 -67.94
N ILE A 205 -4.23 3.96 -67.50
CA ILE A 205 -5.48 3.58 -66.84
C ILE A 205 -6.65 4.37 -67.44
N ASN A 206 -7.85 3.78 -67.42
CA ASN A 206 -9.07 4.46 -67.86
C ASN A 206 -9.67 5.36 -66.77
N ASP A 207 -10.64 6.19 -67.14
CA ASP A 207 -11.31 7.14 -66.22
C ASP A 207 -11.99 6.46 -65.04
N SER A 208 -12.65 5.33 -65.27
CA SER A 208 -13.35 4.59 -64.21
C SER A 208 -12.40 4.11 -63.13
N ILE A 209 -11.26 3.52 -63.52
CA ILE A 209 -10.21 3.07 -62.59
C ILE A 209 -9.60 4.26 -61.85
N TYR A 210 -9.32 5.36 -62.55
CA TYR A 210 -8.77 6.57 -61.95
C TYR A 210 -9.72 7.15 -60.89
N VAL A 211 -10.99 7.34 -61.22
CA VAL A 211 -12.00 7.87 -60.29
C VAL A 211 -12.13 6.97 -59.07
N SER A 212 -12.22 5.64 -59.26
CA SER A 212 -12.29 4.68 -58.15
C SER A 212 -11.10 4.80 -57.20
N LYS A 213 -9.86 4.78 -57.73
CA LYS A 213 -8.64 4.89 -56.91
C LYS A 213 -8.45 6.29 -56.29
N SER A 214 -8.89 7.34 -56.97
CA SER A 214 -8.86 8.73 -56.47
C SER A 214 -9.84 8.95 -55.32
N ASN A 215 -11.02 8.32 -55.37
CA ASN A 215 -11.98 8.35 -54.27
C ASN A 215 -11.40 7.69 -53.00
N ILE A 216 -10.76 6.51 -53.13
CA ILE A 216 -10.10 5.83 -52.01
C ILE A 216 -8.96 6.69 -51.43
N LEU A 217 -8.15 7.33 -52.28
CA LEU A 217 -7.11 8.26 -51.85
C LEU A 217 -7.69 9.45 -51.07
N SER A 218 -8.82 9.99 -51.52
CA SER A 218 -9.52 11.09 -50.84
C SER A 218 -10.02 10.67 -49.47
N GLU A 219 -10.52 9.43 -49.32
CA GLU A 219 -10.87 8.86 -48.01
C GLU A 219 -9.66 8.74 -47.08
N ILE A 220 -8.50 8.32 -47.62
CA ILE A 220 -7.25 8.22 -46.84
C ILE A 220 -6.78 9.60 -46.37
N PHE A 221 -6.77 10.58 -47.26
CA PHE A 221 -6.42 11.95 -46.89
C PHE A 221 -7.43 12.53 -45.88
N GLY A 222 -8.71 12.22 -46.02
CA GLY A 222 -9.75 12.63 -45.06
C GLY A 222 -9.57 12.05 -43.65
N LEU A 223 -8.99 10.85 -43.52
CA LEU A 223 -8.67 10.27 -42.21
C LEU A 223 -7.45 10.92 -41.52
N LYS A 224 -6.63 11.67 -42.25
CA LYS A 224 -5.42 12.30 -41.70
C LYS A 224 -5.73 13.18 -40.50
N ASP A 225 -6.81 13.96 -40.57
CA ASP A 225 -7.21 14.84 -39.46
C ASP A 225 -7.60 14.05 -38.21
N SER A 226 -8.34 12.95 -38.37
CA SER A 226 -8.69 12.03 -37.27
C SER A 226 -7.44 11.42 -36.63
N ILE A 227 -6.48 10.97 -37.45
CA ILE A 227 -5.22 10.39 -36.98
C ILE A 227 -4.38 11.44 -36.24
N ASN A 228 -4.28 12.66 -36.77
CA ASN A 228 -3.55 13.77 -36.12
C ASN A 228 -4.15 14.10 -34.75
N VAL A 229 -5.47 14.30 -34.69
CA VAL A 229 -6.18 14.59 -33.42
C VAL A 229 -5.95 13.48 -32.39
N ARG A 230 -5.94 12.21 -32.80
CA ARG A 230 -5.66 11.07 -31.92
C ARG A 230 -4.19 11.03 -31.48
N THR A 231 -3.27 11.40 -32.35
CA THR A 231 -1.83 11.44 -32.08
C THR A 231 -1.49 12.56 -31.09
N ASP A 232 -2.13 13.72 -31.20
CA ASP A 232 -2.00 14.83 -30.23
C ASP A 232 -2.51 14.43 -28.84
N LYS A 233 -3.64 13.72 -28.79
CA LYS A 233 -4.16 13.13 -27.55
C LYS A 233 -3.17 12.14 -26.93
N LEU A 234 -2.53 11.29 -27.74
CA LEU A 234 -1.50 10.37 -27.27
C LEU A 234 -0.27 11.11 -26.72
N SER A 235 0.16 12.19 -27.37
CA SER A 235 1.26 13.02 -26.86
C SER A 235 0.90 13.62 -25.49
N THR A 236 -0.30 14.18 -25.38
CA THR A 236 -0.78 14.78 -24.11
C THR A 236 -0.86 13.73 -23.00
N LEU A 237 -1.36 12.52 -23.29
CA LEU A 237 -1.40 11.42 -22.32
C LEU A 237 0.00 10.97 -21.89
N LYS A 238 0.93 10.85 -22.84
CA LYS A 238 2.33 10.50 -22.58
C LYS A 238 2.99 11.53 -21.67
N ASP A 239 2.81 12.82 -21.95
CA ASP A 239 3.38 13.89 -21.14
C ASP A 239 2.77 13.92 -19.74
N SER A 240 1.45 13.72 -19.63
CA SER A 240 0.78 13.59 -18.33
C SER A 240 1.29 12.38 -17.54
N LEU A 241 1.55 11.24 -18.18
CA LEU A 241 2.14 10.06 -17.54
C LEU A 241 3.55 10.35 -17.03
N ASN A 242 4.38 11.03 -17.83
CA ASN A 242 5.74 11.40 -17.44
C ASN A 242 5.74 12.33 -16.22
N ASN A 243 4.89 13.36 -16.23
CA ASN A 243 4.80 14.36 -15.17
C ASN A 243 4.28 13.77 -13.86
N GLN A 244 3.23 12.94 -13.91
CA GLN A 244 2.67 12.29 -12.71
C GLN A 244 3.65 11.31 -12.05
N THR A 245 4.70 10.90 -12.77
CA THR A 245 5.64 9.88 -12.30
C THR A 245 7.08 10.38 -12.18
N GLU A 246 7.34 11.67 -12.35
CA GLU A 246 8.69 12.24 -12.54
C GLU A 246 9.66 11.91 -11.38
N ASN A 247 9.17 11.93 -10.14
CA ASN A 247 9.98 11.73 -8.94
C ASN A 247 9.77 10.35 -8.28
N LEU A 248 9.18 9.41 -9.00
CA LEU A 248 8.84 8.08 -8.47
C LEU A 248 9.80 7.03 -9.01
N SER A 249 10.38 6.22 -8.12
CA SER A 249 11.16 5.03 -8.52
C SER A 249 10.25 3.87 -8.91
N LYS A 250 9.10 3.76 -8.24
CA LYS A 250 8.07 2.75 -8.48
C LYS A 250 6.71 3.40 -8.62
N ILE A 251 5.84 2.75 -9.39
CA ILE A 251 4.48 3.21 -9.63
C ILE A 251 3.48 2.09 -9.40
N TRP A 252 2.29 2.44 -8.93
CA TRP A 252 1.18 1.51 -8.76
C TRP A 252 0.45 1.27 -10.08
N ILE A 253 0.30 0.00 -10.45
CA ILE A 253 -0.53 -0.48 -11.55
C ILE A 253 -1.54 -1.50 -11.03
N GLY A 254 -2.54 -1.82 -11.86
CA GLY A 254 -3.61 -2.75 -11.52
C GLY A 254 -4.97 -2.20 -11.96
N ASP A 255 -6.01 -3.02 -11.89
CA ASP A 255 -7.37 -2.58 -12.19
C ASP A 255 -7.75 -1.42 -11.27
N ASN A 256 -8.57 -0.48 -11.76
CA ASN A 256 -8.96 0.71 -11.01
C ASN A 256 -7.82 1.68 -10.60
N THR A 257 -6.57 1.47 -11.05
CA THR A 257 -5.49 2.47 -10.87
C THR A 257 -5.53 3.56 -11.95
N LYS A 258 -5.15 4.78 -11.57
CA LYS A 258 -5.08 5.94 -12.48
C LYS A 258 -4.17 5.65 -13.69
N LEU A 259 -2.99 5.09 -13.43
CA LEU A 259 -2.01 4.78 -14.48
C LEU A 259 -2.47 3.65 -15.40
N ASN A 260 -3.12 2.61 -14.89
CA ASN A 260 -3.67 1.55 -15.75
C ASN A 260 -4.78 2.07 -16.67
N LYS A 261 -5.63 2.98 -16.17
CA LYS A 261 -6.65 3.64 -17.00
C LYS A 261 -6.01 4.47 -18.12
N MET A 262 -5.02 5.30 -17.79
CA MET A 262 -4.28 6.10 -18.78
C MET A 262 -3.59 5.20 -19.82
N TYR A 263 -2.98 4.10 -19.39
CA TYR A 263 -2.34 3.13 -20.28
C TYR A 263 -3.35 2.41 -21.18
N SER A 264 -4.51 2.03 -20.65
CA SER A 264 -5.60 1.44 -21.44
C SER A 264 -6.09 2.42 -22.50
N ASP A 265 -6.29 3.70 -22.14
CA ASP A 265 -6.69 4.74 -23.07
C ASP A 265 -5.62 4.95 -24.16
N PHE A 266 -4.34 4.95 -23.78
CA PHE A 266 -3.21 5.01 -24.70
C PHE A 266 -3.24 3.83 -25.71
N LYS A 267 -3.40 2.59 -25.23
CA LYS A 267 -3.53 1.40 -26.09
C LYS A 267 -4.73 1.46 -27.03
N ASN A 268 -5.89 1.88 -26.51
CA ASN A 268 -7.13 1.98 -27.30
C ASN A 268 -6.98 2.99 -28.43
N ILE A 269 -6.35 4.14 -28.18
CA ILE A 269 -6.13 5.13 -29.23
C ILE A 269 -5.16 4.58 -30.30
N ILE A 270 -4.07 3.90 -29.91
CA ILE A 270 -3.18 3.23 -30.87
C ILE A 270 -3.94 2.21 -31.74
N GLN A 271 -4.79 1.38 -31.12
CA GLN A 271 -5.57 0.38 -31.84
C GLN A 271 -6.54 1.02 -32.83
N LEU A 272 -7.21 2.12 -32.46
CA LEU A 272 -8.11 2.84 -33.35
C LEU A 272 -7.35 3.43 -34.56
N ILE A 273 -6.18 4.04 -34.35
CA ILE A 273 -5.33 4.53 -35.44
C ILE A 273 -4.94 3.39 -36.39
N ASN A 274 -4.48 2.26 -35.84
CA ASN A 274 -4.07 1.10 -36.65
C ASN A 274 -5.25 0.51 -37.45
N ASN A 275 -6.43 0.41 -36.86
CA ASN A 275 -7.62 -0.11 -37.54
C ASN A 275 -8.08 0.81 -38.67
N ASP A 276 -8.20 2.11 -38.40
CA ASP A 276 -8.59 3.13 -39.37
C ASP A 276 -7.67 3.10 -40.59
N TYR A 277 -6.37 2.94 -40.36
CA TYR A 277 -5.37 2.88 -41.41
C TYR A 277 -5.37 1.56 -42.21
N ASN A 278 -5.34 0.41 -41.53
CA ASN A 278 -5.27 -0.90 -42.18
C ASN A 278 -6.49 -1.17 -43.07
N ARG A 279 -7.67 -0.67 -42.67
CA ARG A 279 -8.90 -0.76 -43.47
C ARG A 279 -8.69 -0.10 -44.84
N LEU A 280 -8.10 1.08 -44.91
CA LEU A 280 -7.98 1.81 -46.17
C LEU A 280 -6.80 1.33 -47.04
N ILE A 281 -5.68 0.90 -46.45
CA ILE A 281 -4.61 0.24 -47.22
C ILE A 281 -5.14 -0.97 -47.98
N SER A 282 -5.95 -1.80 -47.33
CA SER A 282 -6.46 -3.01 -47.97
C SER A 282 -7.34 -2.69 -49.18
N GLN A 283 -8.06 -1.57 -49.16
CA GLN A 283 -8.86 -1.09 -50.29
C GLN A 283 -8.01 -0.55 -51.46
N ILE A 284 -6.80 -0.03 -51.20
CA ILE A 284 -5.86 0.35 -52.27
C ILE A 284 -5.29 -0.89 -52.98
N ASN A 285 -4.97 -1.92 -52.21
CA ASN A 285 -4.21 -3.10 -52.66
C ASN A 285 -5.09 -4.21 -53.25
N VAL A 286 -6.39 -4.19 -52.99
CA VAL A 286 -7.38 -5.07 -53.61
C VAL A 286 -8.12 -4.23 -54.65
N ASN A 287 -7.90 -4.50 -55.95
CA ASN A 287 -8.39 -3.82 -57.18
C ASN A 287 -7.36 -2.91 -57.87
#